data_AF-A0A6J5C9V0-F1
#
_entry.id   AF-A0A6J5C9V0-F1
#
_cell.length_a   1.000
_cell.length_b   1.000
_cell.length_c   1.000
_cell.angle_alpha   90.00
_cell.angle_beta   90.00
_cell.angle_gamma   90.00
#
_symmetry.space_group_name_H-M   'P 1'
#
loop_
_entity.id
_entity.type
_entity.pdbx_description
1 polymer ?
#
loop_
_entity_poly.entity_id
_entity_poly.type
_entity_poly.pdbx_seq_one_letter_code
_entity_poly.pdbx_strand_id
1 'polypeptide(L)'
;MKGGQLDRSGGAINSDWVPVDMAAPAALVGEDLSTADALGNTANPDRIANPDNLKFSEKLRTLFIGEDSGMHVNNFLWAYNVDTKTLSRVLSCPSGAESTGLHAVDEINGWTYVMSNFQHVGDWESPLHDKVKSTLDPLVRANYKDRFGATVGYLTADPTSVKL
;
A
#
# COMPACT_ATOMS: atom_id res chain seq x y z
N MET A 1 23.13 -2.50 7.51
CA MET A 1 23.43 -1.67 8.69
C MET A 1 24.90 -1.81 9.05
N LYS A 2 25.51 -0.77 9.63
CA LYS A 2 26.89 -0.82 10.15
C LYS A 2 27.00 0.01 11.43
N GLY A 3 27.70 -0.50 12.44
CA GLY A 3 28.06 0.28 13.63
C GLY A 3 29.15 1.32 13.37
N GLY A 4 29.45 2.14 14.38
CA GLY A 4 30.56 3.09 14.36
C GLY A 4 30.42 4.24 13.35
N GLN A 5 29.20 4.52 12.88
CA GLN A 5 28.94 5.69 12.03
C GLN A 5 29.06 6.97 12.85
N LEU A 6 29.48 8.06 12.20
CA LEU A 6 29.58 9.37 12.84
C LEU A 6 28.35 10.23 12.49
N ASP A 7 27.91 11.06 13.43
CA ASP A 7 26.93 12.10 13.18
C ASP A 7 27.57 13.32 12.46
N ARG A 8 26.75 14.34 12.18
CA ARG A 8 27.22 15.56 11.50
C ARG A 8 28.22 16.39 12.30
N SER A 9 28.36 16.14 13.60
CA SER A 9 29.33 16.79 14.48
C SER A 9 30.62 15.98 14.68
N GLY A 10 30.72 14.79 14.06
CA GLY A 10 31.85 13.88 14.19
C GLY A 10 31.78 12.96 15.42
N GLY A 11 30.69 12.99 16.18
CA GLY A 11 30.45 12.09 17.30
C GLY A 11 30.00 10.71 16.83
N ALA A 12 30.40 9.65 17.53
CA ALA A 12 29.95 8.30 17.19
C ALA A 12 28.46 8.11 17.51
N ILE A 13 27.70 7.59 16.56
CA ILE A 13 26.33 7.13 16.76
C ILE A 13 26.40 5.80 17.54
N ASN A 14 25.87 5.78 18.75
CA ASN A 14 25.88 4.60 19.64
C ASN A 14 24.82 3.56 19.20
N SER A 15 25.01 2.96 18.02
CA SER A 15 24.15 1.90 17.47
C SER A 15 24.91 1.04 16.48
N ASP A 16 24.70 -0.29 16.54
CA ASP A 16 25.17 -1.24 15.52
C ASP A 16 24.30 -1.23 14.26
N TRP A 17 23.12 -0.60 14.35
CA TRP A 17 22.04 -0.69 13.38
C TRP A 17 21.86 0.57 12.55
N VAL A 18 22.95 1.28 12.23
CA VAL A 18 22.87 2.49 11.43
C VAL A 18 22.68 2.14 9.94
N PRO A 19 21.61 2.63 9.28
CA PRO A 19 21.46 2.52 7.84
C PRO A 19 22.49 3.38 7.14
N VAL A 20 23.30 2.74 6.30
CA VAL A 20 24.38 3.38 5.53
C VAL A 20 24.17 3.22 4.02
N ASP A 21 23.16 2.46 3.64
CA ASP A 21 22.76 2.20 2.27
C ASP A 21 21.28 1.81 2.28
N MET A 22 20.59 2.09 1.18
CA MET A 22 19.18 1.78 0.99
C MET A 22 18.93 1.42 -0.47
N ALA A 23 18.36 0.25 -0.69
CA ALA A 23 17.85 -0.18 -1.98
C ALA A 23 16.47 -0.81 -1.80
N ALA A 24 15.52 -0.45 -2.64
CA ALA A 24 14.23 -1.12 -2.71
C ALA A 24 14.37 -2.44 -3.50
N PRO A 25 13.66 -3.51 -3.13
CA PRO A 25 13.47 -4.64 -4.02
C PRO A 25 12.88 -4.16 -5.35
N ALA A 26 13.40 -4.63 -6.48
CA ALA A 26 12.98 -4.15 -7.81
C ALA A 26 11.47 -4.25 -8.06
N ALA A 27 10.82 -5.28 -7.49
CA ALA A 27 9.37 -5.45 -7.58
C ALA A 27 8.58 -4.37 -6.83
N LEU A 28 9.19 -3.69 -5.84
CA LEU A 28 8.57 -2.64 -5.04
C LEU A 28 8.89 -1.23 -5.56
N VAL A 29 9.59 -1.13 -6.69
CA VAL A 29 9.84 0.15 -7.36
C VAL A 29 8.69 0.42 -8.32
N GLY A 30 8.03 1.56 -8.12
CA GLY A 30 6.99 2.07 -9.01
C GLY A 30 7.51 2.47 -10.38
N GLU A 31 6.59 2.82 -11.26
CA GLU A 31 6.91 3.27 -12.62
C GLU A 31 6.01 4.44 -12.98
N ASP A 32 6.61 5.61 -13.18
CA ASP A 32 5.89 6.79 -13.65
C ASP A 32 5.49 6.61 -15.12
N LEU A 33 4.28 7.07 -15.45
CA LEU A 33 3.82 7.13 -16.83
C LEU A 33 4.23 8.48 -17.45
N SER A 34 4.72 8.44 -18.69
CA SER A 34 5.05 9.65 -19.43
C SER A 34 3.83 10.54 -19.73
N THR A 35 2.64 9.93 -19.77
CA THR A 35 1.35 10.60 -19.92
C THR A 35 0.30 9.88 -19.08
N ALA A 36 -0.62 10.64 -18.49
CA ALA A 36 -1.71 10.05 -17.72
C ALA A 36 -2.55 9.07 -18.55
N ASP A 37 -2.86 7.90 -17.99
CA ASP A 37 -3.61 6.84 -18.67
C ASP A 37 -5.10 7.21 -18.92
N ALA A 38 -5.88 6.28 -19.45
CA ALA A 38 -7.30 6.52 -19.75
C ALA A 38 -8.15 6.92 -18.53
N LEU A 39 -7.77 6.50 -17.32
CA LEU A 39 -8.45 6.82 -16.07
C LEU A 39 -7.90 8.07 -15.40
N GLY A 40 -6.65 8.44 -15.69
CA GLY A 40 -5.96 9.60 -15.14
C GLY A 40 -4.70 9.26 -14.34
N ASN A 41 -4.38 7.97 -14.16
CA ASN A 41 -3.20 7.56 -13.40
C ASN A 41 -1.93 8.14 -14.04
N THR A 42 -1.03 8.66 -13.21
CA THR A 42 0.30 9.14 -13.61
C THR A 42 1.42 8.16 -13.22
N ALA A 43 1.09 7.11 -12.49
CA ALA A 43 1.94 5.92 -12.28
C ALA A 43 1.27 4.68 -12.89
N ASN A 44 2.08 3.68 -13.23
CA ASN A 44 1.63 2.42 -13.79
C ASN A 44 0.77 1.68 -12.75
N PRO A 45 -0.55 1.49 -13.00
CA PRO A 45 -1.44 0.91 -12.01
C PRO A 45 -1.07 -0.53 -11.64
N ASP A 46 -0.31 -1.25 -12.48
CA ASP A 46 0.16 -2.62 -12.23
C ASP A 46 1.43 -2.70 -11.37
N ARG A 47 1.90 -1.56 -10.85
CA ARG A 47 3.00 -1.45 -9.89
C ARG A 47 2.58 -0.63 -8.68
N ILE A 48 3.43 -0.64 -7.66
CA ILE A 48 3.23 0.18 -6.46
C ILE A 48 3.47 1.67 -6.77
N ALA A 49 2.63 2.56 -6.27
CA ALA A 49 2.90 3.99 -6.20
C ALA A 49 2.71 4.52 -4.77
N ASN A 50 3.64 5.37 -4.30
CA ASN A 50 3.63 6.00 -2.97
C ASN A 50 3.16 5.05 -1.83
N PRO A 51 3.92 3.97 -1.54
CA PRO A 51 3.59 3.10 -0.43
C PRO A 51 3.72 3.87 0.89
N ASP A 52 2.73 3.75 1.77
CA ASP A 52 2.73 4.34 3.11
C ASP A 52 2.70 3.21 4.15
N ASN A 53 1.62 2.43 4.14
CA ASN A 53 1.32 1.52 5.23
C ASN A 53 1.96 0.15 5.01
N LEU A 54 2.74 -0.35 5.99
CA LEU A 54 3.50 -1.59 5.86
C LEU A 54 3.21 -2.56 7.01
N LYS A 55 2.95 -3.83 6.66
CA LYS A 55 2.87 -4.91 7.65
C LYS A 55 3.54 -6.17 7.14
N PHE A 56 4.53 -6.63 7.89
CA PHE A 56 5.19 -7.89 7.59
C PHE A 56 4.57 -9.06 8.37
N SER A 57 4.22 -10.12 7.65
CA SER A 57 3.86 -11.44 8.20
C SER A 57 5.06 -12.36 8.09
N GLU A 58 5.64 -12.72 9.25
CA GLU A 58 6.79 -13.63 9.27
C GLU A 58 6.41 -15.02 8.76
N LYS A 59 5.24 -15.51 9.17
CA LYS A 59 4.76 -16.85 8.83
C LYS A 59 4.45 -16.98 7.34
N LEU A 60 3.77 -16.01 6.75
CA LEU A 60 3.47 -16.02 5.32
C LEU A 60 4.67 -15.63 4.45
N ARG A 61 5.75 -15.12 5.07
CA ARG A 61 6.88 -14.52 4.35
C ARG A 61 6.42 -13.37 3.45
N THR A 62 5.42 -12.61 3.88
CA THR A 62 4.73 -11.62 3.03
C THR A 62 4.74 -10.25 3.66
N LEU A 63 5.22 -9.26 2.91
CA LEU A 63 5.07 -7.85 3.20
C LEU A 63 3.78 -7.35 2.54
N PHE A 64 2.81 -6.95 3.36
CA PHE A 64 1.64 -6.23 2.89
C PHE A 64 1.93 -4.74 2.84
N ILE A 65 1.43 -4.07 1.80
CA ILE A 65 1.78 -2.69 1.43
C ILE A 65 0.52 -1.95 0.99
N GLY A 66 0.07 -0.97 1.78
CA GLY A 66 -1.00 -0.05 1.41
C GLY A 66 -0.42 1.20 0.75
N GLU A 67 -1.08 1.67 -0.30
CA GLU A 67 -0.73 2.92 -0.98
C GLU A 67 -1.48 4.13 -0.41
N ASP A 68 -0.77 5.25 -0.32
CA ASP A 68 -1.33 6.60 -0.22
C ASP A 68 -0.72 7.46 -1.35
N SER A 69 -1.23 7.22 -2.56
CA SER A 69 -0.73 7.81 -3.80
C SER A 69 -1.63 8.91 -4.32
N GLY A 70 -0.98 10.02 -4.66
CA GLY A 70 -1.51 11.07 -5.55
C GLY A 70 -1.20 10.82 -7.04
N MET A 71 -0.82 9.59 -7.40
CA MET A 71 -0.51 9.19 -8.79
C MET A 71 -1.45 8.10 -9.32
N HIS A 72 -2.10 7.36 -8.44
CA HIS A 72 -3.19 6.46 -8.79
C HIS A 72 -4.54 7.09 -8.47
N VAL A 73 -5.49 6.98 -9.40
CA VAL A 73 -6.89 7.41 -9.27
C VAL A 73 -7.60 6.68 -8.12
N ASN A 74 -7.16 5.47 -7.80
CA ASN A 74 -7.55 4.74 -6.62
C ASN A 74 -6.35 3.94 -6.09
N ASN A 75 -6.18 3.90 -4.78
CA ASN A 75 -5.06 3.21 -4.15
C ASN A 75 -5.31 1.71 -3.99
N PHE A 76 -4.22 0.96 -3.83
CA PHE A 76 -4.25 -0.49 -3.71
C PHE A 76 -3.65 -0.99 -2.40
N LEU A 77 -4.04 -2.21 -2.01
CA LEU A 77 -3.30 -3.03 -1.07
C LEU A 77 -2.58 -4.13 -1.86
N TRP A 78 -1.28 -4.25 -1.62
CA TRP A 78 -0.41 -5.24 -2.23
C TRP A 78 0.08 -6.26 -1.21
N ALA A 79 0.38 -7.47 -1.69
CA ALA A 79 1.06 -8.53 -0.96
C ALA A 79 2.33 -8.91 -1.73
N TYR A 80 3.48 -8.73 -1.10
CA TYR A 80 4.79 -9.07 -1.64
C TYR A 80 5.41 -10.22 -0.84
N ASN A 81 5.50 -11.40 -1.45
CA ASN A 81 6.19 -12.52 -0.81
C ASN A 81 7.70 -12.36 -0.97
N VAL A 82 8.42 -12.26 0.15
CA VAL A 82 9.84 -11.89 0.15
C VAL A 82 10.76 -13.04 -0.27
N ASP A 83 10.29 -14.28 -0.29
CA ASP A 83 11.09 -15.42 -0.70
C ASP A 83 10.97 -15.65 -2.21
N THR A 84 9.74 -15.69 -2.72
CA THR A 84 9.43 -15.87 -4.15
C THR A 84 9.57 -14.59 -4.98
N LYS A 85 9.61 -13.43 -4.32
CA LYS A 85 9.64 -12.09 -4.94
C LYS A 85 8.38 -11.76 -5.76
N THR A 86 7.29 -12.49 -5.55
CA THR A 86 6.01 -12.22 -6.21
C THR A 86 5.28 -11.05 -5.55
N LEU A 87 4.88 -10.07 -6.36
CA LEU A 87 3.98 -8.99 -5.98
C LEU A 87 2.57 -9.29 -6.48
N SER A 88 1.55 -9.12 -5.63
CA SER A 88 0.15 -9.34 -5.99
C SER A 88 -0.74 -8.24 -5.44
N ARG A 89 -1.63 -7.70 -6.26
CA ARG A 89 -2.69 -6.79 -5.82
C ARG A 89 -3.78 -7.61 -5.13
N VAL A 90 -4.11 -7.29 -3.88
CA VAL A 90 -5.09 -8.06 -3.09
C VAL A 90 -6.35 -7.28 -2.77
N LEU A 91 -6.32 -5.94 -2.84
CA LEU A 91 -7.50 -5.09 -2.71
C LEU A 91 -7.33 -3.79 -3.51
N SER A 92 -8.46 -3.27 -3.98
CA SER A 92 -8.58 -1.96 -4.64
C SER A 92 -9.49 -1.09 -3.79
N CYS A 93 -9.00 0.06 -3.34
CA CYS A 93 -9.84 1.03 -2.65
C CYS A 93 -10.76 1.77 -3.64
N PRO A 94 -11.84 2.41 -3.17
CA PRO A 94 -12.57 3.39 -3.96
C PRO A 94 -11.68 4.55 -4.42
N SER A 95 -12.08 5.24 -5.49
CA SER A 95 -11.30 6.36 -6.05
C SER A 95 -11.20 7.55 -5.08
N GLY A 96 -10.03 8.20 -5.07
CA GLY A 96 -9.68 9.28 -4.12
C GLY A 96 -9.48 8.81 -2.67
N ALA A 97 -9.47 7.51 -2.39
CA ALA A 97 -9.17 6.96 -1.07
C ALA A 97 -7.73 6.43 -1.03
N GLU A 98 -7.12 6.38 0.16
CA GLU A 98 -5.88 5.62 0.42
C GLU A 98 -6.20 4.22 0.98
N SER A 99 -5.24 3.28 0.94
CA SER A 99 -5.32 2.00 1.65
C SER A 99 -4.55 2.07 2.97
N THR A 100 -5.24 1.98 4.10
CA THR A 100 -4.63 2.14 5.44
C THR A 100 -5.10 1.10 6.47
N GLY A 101 -4.79 1.33 7.74
CA GLY A 101 -5.17 0.48 8.88
C GLY A 101 -4.67 -0.96 8.81
N LEU A 102 -3.54 -1.16 8.13
CA LEU A 102 -3.05 -2.47 7.74
C LEU A 102 -2.56 -3.28 8.95
N HIS A 103 -3.24 -4.38 9.23
CA HIS A 103 -2.80 -5.37 10.21
C HIS A 103 -2.92 -6.77 9.60
N ALA A 104 -1.95 -7.64 9.85
CA ALA A 104 -2.00 -9.05 9.48
C ALA A 104 -1.88 -9.87 10.76
N VAL A 105 -2.81 -10.79 10.95
CA VAL A 105 -2.80 -11.76 12.03
C VAL A 105 -2.85 -13.15 11.41
N ASP A 106 -1.78 -13.91 11.60
CA ASP A 106 -1.51 -15.10 10.78
C ASP A 106 -2.35 -16.33 11.17
N GLU A 107 -2.62 -16.55 12.46
CA GLU A 107 -3.30 -17.77 12.94
C GLU A 107 -4.18 -17.53 14.17
N ILE A 108 -5.31 -16.85 13.99
CA ILE A 108 -6.39 -16.92 14.99
C ILE A 108 -7.26 -18.11 14.63
N ASN A 109 -7.22 -19.17 15.44
CA ASN A 109 -7.99 -20.40 15.26
C ASN A 109 -7.83 -21.04 13.86
N GLY A 110 -6.62 -21.01 13.31
CA GLY A 110 -6.33 -21.55 11.99
C GLY A 110 -6.84 -20.67 10.84
N TRP A 111 -6.96 -19.36 11.03
CA TRP A 111 -7.27 -18.42 9.96
C TRP A 111 -6.29 -17.26 9.95
N THR A 112 -5.95 -16.81 8.75
CA THR A 112 -5.27 -15.55 8.55
C THR A 112 -6.27 -14.43 8.28
N TYR A 113 -6.07 -13.31 8.95
CA TYR A 113 -6.83 -12.08 8.75
C TYR A 113 -5.90 -10.95 8.36
N VAL A 114 -6.15 -10.33 7.21
CA VAL A 114 -5.48 -9.10 6.79
C VAL A 114 -6.50 -7.97 6.93
N MET A 115 -6.46 -7.27 8.06
CA MET A 115 -7.24 -6.07 8.30
C MET A 115 -6.80 -4.98 7.32
N SER A 116 -7.78 -4.33 6.71
CA SER A 116 -7.58 -3.21 5.80
C SER A 116 -8.75 -2.26 5.96
N ASN A 117 -8.46 -0.97 5.83
CA ASN A 117 -9.46 0.06 5.70
C ASN A 117 -9.03 1.06 4.62
N PHE A 118 -9.95 1.94 4.25
CA PHE A 118 -9.64 3.09 3.42
C PHE A 118 -10.06 4.35 4.13
N GLN A 119 -9.37 5.46 3.87
CA GLN A 119 -9.72 6.77 4.39
C GLN A 119 -10.00 7.77 3.26
N HIS A 120 -10.67 8.88 3.60
CA HIS A 120 -10.98 10.03 2.73
C HIS A 120 -11.46 9.73 1.30
N VAL A 121 -12.35 8.74 1.10
CA VAL A 121 -12.89 8.44 -0.24
C VAL A 121 -13.47 9.66 -0.94
N GLY A 122 -13.13 9.83 -2.21
CA GLY A 122 -13.52 10.99 -2.99
C GLY A 122 -12.81 12.29 -2.59
N ASP A 123 -11.57 12.19 -2.09
CA ASP A 123 -10.67 13.34 -2.02
C ASP A 123 -10.15 13.68 -3.43
N TRP A 124 -10.99 14.41 -4.16
CA TRP A 124 -10.83 14.62 -5.59
C TRP A 124 -9.79 15.69 -5.91
N GLU A 125 -8.62 15.25 -6.37
CA GLU A 125 -7.58 16.12 -6.93
C GLU A 125 -7.67 16.33 -8.45
N SER A 126 -7.30 17.52 -8.91
CA SER A 126 -7.13 17.84 -10.34
C SER A 126 -5.62 18.00 -10.63
N PRO A 127 -5.10 17.43 -11.74
CA PRO A 127 -5.85 16.81 -12.84
C PRO A 127 -6.14 15.31 -12.69
N LEU A 128 -5.66 14.67 -11.61
CA LEU A 128 -5.68 13.21 -11.44
C LEU A 128 -7.07 12.58 -11.66
N HIS A 129 -8.11 13.14 -11.04
CA HIS A 129 -9.45 12.55 -11.04
C HIS A 129 -10.40 13.14 -12.09
N ASP A 130 -9.95 14.10 -12.91
CA ASP A 130 -10.83 14.86 -13.82
C ASP A 130 -11.59 13.96 -14.80
N LYS A 131 -11.02 12.81 -15.17
CA LYS A 131 -11.62 11.85 -16.09
C LYS A 131 -12.73 10.99 -15.46
N VAL A 132 -12.70 10.78 -14.15
CA VAL A 132 -13.60 9.83 -13.45
C VAL A 132 -14.57 10.51 -12.49
N LYS A 133 -14.23 11.71 -11.97
CA LYS A 133 -14.97 12.38 -10.89
C LYS A 133 -16.45 12.58 -11.18
N SER A 134 -16.80 13.02 -12.39
CA SER A 134 -18.21 13.28 -12.76
C SER A 134 -19.08 12.01 -12.68
N THR A 135 -18.47 10.84 -12.91
CA THR A 135 -19.15 9.54 -12.84
C THR A 135 -19.17 8.99 -11.41
N LEU A 136 -18.05 9.11 -10.69
CA LEU A 136 -17.87 8.46 -9.39
C LEU A 136 -18.36 9.28 -8.20
N ASP A 137 -18.33 10.62 -8.24
CA ASP A 137 -18.72 11.45 -7.09
C ASP A 137 -20.15 11.19 -6.59
N PRO A 138 -21.19 11.05 -7.46
CA PRO A 138 -22.53 10.70 -6.99
C PRO A 138 -22.58 9.35 -6.26
N LEU A 139 -21.82 8.36 -6.73
CA LEU A 139 -21.75 7.03 -6.11
C LEU A 139 -21.02 7.07 -4.77
N VAL A 140 -19.91 7.80 -4.71
CA VAL A 140 -19.14 7.98 -3.48
C VAL A 140 -20.00 8.65 -2.41
N ARG A 141 -20.71 9.73 -2.76
CA ARG A 141 -21.57 10.45 -1.80
C ARG A 141 -22.70 9.57 -1.28
N ALA A 142 -23.32 8.79 -2.15
CA ALA A 142 -24.40 7.88 -1.80
C ALA A 142 -23.95 6.75 -0.86
N ASN A 143 -22.75 6.19 -1.06
CA ASN A 143 -22.30 5.00 -0.34
C ASN A 143 -21.45 5.32 0.90
N TYR A 144 -20.85 6.51 0.98
CA TYR A 144 -19.86 6.84 2.02
C TYR A 144 -20.19 8.14 2.75
N LYS A 145 -21.45 8.29 3.19
CA LYS A 145 -21.92 9.39 4.05
C LYS A 145 -21.48 10.76 3.51
N ASP A 146 -21.74 11.03 2.24
CA ASP A 146 -21.34 12.28 1.57
C ASP A 146 -19.82 12.59 1.67
N ARG A 147 -18.98 11.55 1.53
CA ARG A 147 -17.50 11.55 1.68
C ARG A 147 -16.97 11.61 3.11
N PHE A 148 -17.85 11.61 4.12
CA PHE A 148 -17.44 11.54 5.54
C PHE A 148 -17.43 10.12 6.10
N GLY A 149 -17.63 9.11 5.26
CA GLY A 149 -17.57 7.69 5.61
C GLY A 149 -16.25 7.03 5.23
N ALA A 150 -15.78 6.14 6.09
CA ALA A 150 -14.69 5.22 5.84
C ALA A 150 -15.19 3.80 6.15
N THR A 151 -14.55 2.76 5.60
CA THR A 151 -14.87 1.37 5.95
C THR A 151 -13.69 0.68 6.60
N VAL A 152 -13.96 -0.12 7.61
CA VAL A 152 -12.99 -1.02 8.25
C VAL A 152 -13.42 -2.45 7.98
N GLY A 153 -12.49 -3.29 7.52
CA GLY A 153 -12.77 -4.68 7.21
C GLY A 153 -11.52 -5.55 7.25
N TYR A 154 -11.65 -6.76 6.72
CA TYR A 154 -10.54 -7.69 6.59
C TYR A 154 -10.71 -8.57 5.35
N LEU A 155 -9.57 -8.98 4.80
CA LEU A 155 -9.46 -10.12 3.91
C LEU A 155 -9.19 -11.37 4.76
N THR A 156 -9.79 -12.49 4.41
CA THR A 156 -9.50 -13.78 5.05
C THR A 156 -9.04 -14.78 4.00
N ALA A 157 -8.11 -15.65 4.39
CA ALA A 157 -7.60 -16.74 3.56
C ALA A 157 -7.45 -17.99 4.43
N ASP A 158 -7.66 -19.16 3.83
CA ASP A 158 -7.32 -20.44 4.45
C ASP A 158 -5.82 -20.47 4.79
N PRO A 159 -5.40 -21.06 5.92
CA PRO A 159 -4.01 -21.15 6.34
C PRO A 159 -3.30 -22.24 5.55
N THR A 160 -3.31 -22.20 4.22
CA THR A 160 -2.45 -23.11 3.47
C THR A 160 -1.09 -22.45 3.31
N SER A 161 -0.17 -22.79 4.23
CA SER A 161 1.24 -22.84 3.83
C SER A 161 1.28 -23.64 2.52
N VAL A 162 1.99 -23.14 1.49
CA VAL A 162 2.32 -23.96 0.33
C VAL A 162 2.89 -25.27 0.87
N LYS A 163 2.18 -26.39 0.67
CA LYS A 163 2.75 -27.71 0.90
C LYS A 163 3.75 -27.92 -0.21
N LEU A 164 5.03 -27.75 0.11
CA LEU A 164 6.14 -28.19 -0.73
C LEU A 164 6.14 -29.71 -0.85
#